data_AF-A0A2H0FRG0-F1
#
_entry.id   AF-A0A2H0FRG0-F1
#
_cell.length_a   1.000
_cell.length_b   1.000
_cell.length_c   1.000
_cell.angle_alpha   90.00
_cell.angle_beta   90.00
_cell.angle_gamma   90.00
#
_symmetry.space_group_name_H-M   'P 1'
#
loop_
_entity.id
_entity.type
_entity.pdbx_description
1 polymer ?
#
loop_
_entity_poly.entity_id
_entity_poly.type
_entity_poly.pdbx_seq_one_letter_code
_entity_poly.pdbx_strand_id
1 'polypeptide(L)'
;MFLWTFGTLFAIHFVTSFLDINQWIETNLWVVLIIAVLVGILPESGPHLIFVTLFASGTIPFSILIANSIVQDGHGTIPLLALSKKSFIYLKIINLAIGLLVGSISLII
;
A
#
# COMPACT_ATOMS: atom_id res chain seq x y z
N MET A 1 -1.21 16.21 -8.34
CA MET A 1 -1.11 16.13 -6.87
C MET A 1 -2.49 16.21 -6.22
N PHE A 2 -3.15 17.38 -6.17
CA PHE A 2 -4.42 17.56 -5.44
C PHE A 2 -5.57 16.62 -5.85
N LEU A 3 -5.76 16.39 -7.15
CA LEU A 3 -6.93 15.63 -7.63
C LEU A 3 -6.90 14.16 -7.18
N TRP A 4 -5.74 13.51 -7.21
CA TRP A 4 -5.63 12.13 -6.77
C TRP A 4 -5.73 12.05 -5.24
N THR A 5 -5.10 12.96 -4.49
CA THR A 5 -5.19 12.95 -3.01
C THR A 5 -6.62 13.11 -2.55
N PHE A 6 -7.35 14.04 -3.16
CA PHE A 6 -8.78 14.19 -2.94
C PHE A 6 -9.56 12.94 -3.34
N GLY A 7 -9.30 12.38 -4.52
CA GLY A 7 -9.96 11.17 -5.01
C GLY A 7 -9.75 9.95 -4.12
N THR A 8 -8.52 9.74 -3.63
CA THR A 8 -8.18 8.66 -2.71
C THR A 8 -8.88 8.83 -1.36
N LEU A 9 -8.84 10.03 -0.77
CA LEU A 9 -9.54 10.30 0.50
C LEU A 9 -11.06 10.16 0.36
N PHE A 10 -11.62 10.67 -0.74
CA PHE A 10 -13.04 10.52 -1.05
C PHE A 10 -13.44 9.06 -1.22
N ALA A 11 -12.65 8.28 -1.97
CA ALA A 11 -12.89 6.86 -2.18
C ALA A 11 -12.83 6.08 -0.86
N ILE A 12 -11.84 6.33 0.00
CA ILE A 12 -11.77 5.71 1.33
C ILE A 12 -13.00 6.05 2.14
N HIS A 13 -13.33 7.34 2.26
CA HIS A 13 -14.46 7.78 3.06
C HIS A 13 -15.78 7.19 2.57
N PHE A 14 -15.98 7.12 1.26
CA PHE A 14 -17.15 6.48 0.66
C PHE A 14 -17.17 4.97 0.96
N VAL A 15 -16.06 4.28 0.72
CA VAL A 15 -15.94 2.83 0.90
C VAL A 15 -16.13 2.41 2.35
N THR A 16 -15.55 3.13 3.32
CA THR A 16 -15.70 2.81 4.75
C THR A 16 -17.04 3.26 5.35
N SER A 17 -17.73 4.24 4.75
CA SER A 17 -19.04 4.70 5.24
C SER A 17 -20.20 3.82 4.77
N PHE A 18 -20.07 3.16 3.61
CA PHE A 18 -21.14 2.35 3.02
C PHE A 18 -20.93 0.83 3.13
N LEU A 19 -19.72 0.37 3.45
CA LEU A 19 -19.38 -1.05 3.61
C LEU A 19 -18.73 -1.29 4.98
N ASP A 20 -19.17 -2.33 5.72
CA ASP A 20 -18.55 -2.79 6.98
C ASP A 20 -17.18 -3.47 6.73
N ILE A 21 -16.26 -2.72 6.14
CA ILE A 21 -14.93 -3.19 5.74
C ILE A 21 -14.00 -3.39 6.93
N ASN A 22 -14.22 -2.67 8.03
CA ASN A 22 -13.38 -2.76 9.22
C ASN A 22 -13.33 -4.20 9.76
N GLN A 23 -14.50 -4.83 9.93
CA GLN A 23 -14.59 -6.20 10.42
C GLN A 23 -13.94 -7.20 9.45
N TRP A 24 -14.09 -6.97 8.14
CA TRP A 24 -13.46 -7.81 7.14
C TRP A 24 -11.93 -7.69 7.16
N ILE A 25 -11.39 -6.47 7.31
CA ILE A 25 -9.95 -6.22 7.41
C ILE A 25 -9.37 -6.94 8.62
N GLU A 26 -9.98 -6.80 9.80
CA GLU A 26 -9.52 -7.43 11.04
C GLU A 26 -9.45 -8.96 10.93
N THR A 27 -10.39 -9.57 10.22
CA THR A 27 -10.44 -11.03 10.05
C THR A 27 -9.48 -11.53 8.95
N ASN A 28 -9.06 -10.67 8.03
CA ASN A 28 -8.32 -11.05 6.82
C ASN A 28 -6.98 -10.33 6.65
N LEU A 29 -6.28 -10.04 7.76
CA LEU A 29 -5.03 -9.26 7.74
C LEU A 29 -3.96 -9.77 6.76
N TRP A 30 -3.86 -11.10 6.56
CA TRP A 30 -2.95 -11.69 5.56
C TRP A 30 -3.32 -11.32 4.13
N VAL A 31 -4.62 -11.32 3.79
CA VAL A 31 -5.11 -10.90 2.48
C VAL A 31 -4.88 -9.40 2.30
N VAL A 32 -5.14 -8.61 3.33
CA VAL A 32 -4.90 -7.17 3.32
C VAL A 32 -3.41 -6.86 3.15
N LEU A 33 -2.50 -7.62 3.76
CA LEU A 33 -1.05 -7.51 3.56
C LEU A 33 -0.67 -7.74 2.10
N ILE A 34 -1.19 -8.80 1.47
CA ILE A 34 -0.93 -9.10 0.05
C ILE A 34 -1.45 -7.95 -0.83
N ILE A 35 -2.67 -7.49 -0.59
CA ILE A 35 -3.26 -6.34 -1.31
C ILE A 35 -2.38 -5.11 -1.14
N ALA A 36 -1.93 -4.82 0.08
CA ALA A 36 -1.11 -3.65 0.39
C ALA A 36 0.21 -3.69 -0.37
N VAL A 37 0.89 -4.83 -0.41
CA VAL A 37 2.12 -4.99 -1.20
C VAL A 37 1.84 -4.84 -2.70
N LEU A 38 0.79 -5.47 -3.24
CA LEU A 38 0.45 -5.36 -4.66
C LEU A 38 0.13 -3.91 -5.08
N VAL A 39 -0.63 -3.20 -4.25
CA VAL A 39 -0.96 -1.80 -4.47
C VAL A 39 0.30 -0.92 -4.44
N GLY A 40 1.28 -1.24 -3.60
CA GLY A 40 2.57 -0.53 -3.55
C GLY A 40 3.41 -0.64 -4.83
N ILE A 41 3.12 -1.59 -5.72
CA ILE A 41 3.82 -1.70 -7.02
C ILE A 41 3.51 -0.50 -7.91
N LEU A 42 2.33 0.12 -7.74
CA LEU A 42 1.92 1.27 -8.53
C LEU A 42 2.93 2.42 -8.34
N PRO A 43 3.47 3.03 -9.42
CA PRO A 43 4.46 4.10 -9.36
C PRO A 43 3.82 5.45 -8.98
N GLU A 44 2.95 5.43 -7.98
CA GLU A 44 2.21 6.57 -7.48
C GLU A 44 2.13 6.56 -5.97
N SER A 45 2.32 7.73 -5.35
CA SER A 45 2.08 7.93 -3.91
C SER A 45 0.60 7.82 -3.54
N GLY A 46 -0.24 7.52 -4.53
CA GLY A 46 -1.66 7.76 -4.51
C GLY A 46 -2.39 6.83 -3.54
N PRO A 47 -2.48 5.57 -3.98
CA PRO A 47 -2.98 4.46 -3.20
C PRO A 47 -2.25 4.26 -1.86
N HIS A 48 -1.00 4.71 -1.72
CA HIS A 48 -0.29 4.63 -0.43
C HIS A 48 -1.03 5.37 0.70
N LEU A 49 -1.64 6.52 0.40
CA LEU A 49 -2.40 7.27 1.41
C LEU A 49 -3.59 6.49 1.97
N ILE A 50 -4.09 5.48 1.26
CA ILE A 50 -5.11 4.57 1.79
C ILE A 50 -4.60 3.90 3.05
N PHE A 51 -3.41 3.31 3.00
CA PHE A 51 -2.82 2.60 4.14
C PHE A 51 -2.40 3.55 5.25
N VAL A 52 -1.90 4.74 4.92
CA VAL A 52 -1.61 5.77 5.93
C VAL A 52 -2.88 6.16 6.69
N THR A 53 -3.98 6.41 5.98
CA THR A 53 -5.25 6.82 6.57
C THR A 53 -5.86 5.69 7.40
N LEU A 54 -5.88 4.46 6.87
CA LEU A 54 -6.40 3.28 7.59
C LEU A 54 -5.57 2.96 8.84
N PHE A 55 -4.26 3.20 8.80
CA PHE A 55 -3.42 3.04 9.98
C PHE A 55 -3.70 4.13 11.00
N ALA A 56 -3.82 5.39 10.56
CA ALA A 56 -4.13 6.52 11.43
C ALA A 56 -5.52 6.40 12.08
N SER A 57 -6.48 5.75 11.42
CA SER A 57 -7.80 5.44 11.99
C SER A 57 -7.82 4.19 12.88
N GLY A 58 -6.70 3.46 12.98
CA GLY A 58 -6.59 2.22 13.76
C GLY A 58 -7.18 0.98 13.08
N THR A 59 -7.56 1.06 11.80
CA THR A 59 -8.20 -0.04 11.05
C THR A 59 -7.21 -1.11 10.60
N ILE A 60 -5.96 -0.74 10.28
CA ILE A 60 -4.90 -1.70 9.95
C ILE A 60 -3.75 -1.61 10.95
N PRO A 61 -3.04 -2.72 11.23
CA PRO A 61 -1.84 -2.71 12.05
C PRO A 61 -0.63 -2.10 11.33
N PHE A 62 0.40 -1.75 12.10
CA PHE A 62 1.65 -1.19 11.58
C PHE A 62 2.35 -2.11 10.56
N SER A 63 2.23 -3.43 10.71
CA SER A 63 2.80 -4.43 9.81
C SER A 63 2.35 -4.26 8.36
N ILE A 64 1.07 -3.91 8.14
CA ILE A 64 0.52 -3.68 6.80
C ILE A 64 1.02 -2.33 6.25
N LEU A 65 1.07 -1.30 7.08
CA LEU A 65 1.57 0.02 6.68
C LEU A 65 3.05 -0.05 6.28
N ILE A 66 3.90 -0.70 7.08
CA ILE A 66 5.34 -0.77 6.79
C ILE A 66 5.61 -1.60 5.54
N ALA A 67 4.87 -2.70 5.33
CA ALA A 67 4.97 -3.50 4.11
C ALA A 67 4.66 -2.65 2.87
N ASN A 68 3.55 -1.92 2.87
CA ASN A 68 3.20 -1.04 1.74
C ASN A 68 4.22 0.10 1.57
N SER A 69 4.69 0.69 2.67
CA SER A 69 5.71 1.76 2.65
C SER A 69 7.03 1.31 2.00
N ILE A 70 7.41 0.05 2.17
CA ILE A 70 8.62 -0.52 1.54
C ILE A 70 8.41 -0.72 0.03
N VAL A 71 7.23 -1.17 -0.38
CA VAL A 71 6.96 -1.48 -1.80
C VAL A 71 6.73 -0.23 -2.64
N GLN A 72 6.14 0.79 -2.02
CA GLN A 72 5.76 2.02 -2.71
C GLN A 72 6.93 3.02 -2.72
N ASP A 73 7.36 3.39 -3.93
CA ASP A 73 8.48 4.33 -4.15
C ASP A 73 7.99 5.70 -4.66
N GLY A 74 6.67 5.87 -4.80
CA GLY A 74 6.01 7.06 -5.32
C GLY A 74 6.36 7.37 -6.78
N HIS A 75 6.17 8.64 -7.13
CA HIS A 75 6.46 9.16 -8.47
C HIS A 75 7.95 9.11 -8.84
N GLY A 76 8.84 8.89 -7.87
CA GLY A 76 10.29 8.77 -8.09
C GLY A 76 10.66 7.59 -9.00
N THR A 77 9.78 6.59 -9.15
CA THR A 77 10.00 5.47 -10.07
C THR A 77 9.47 5.70 -11.48
N ILE A 78 8.73 6.78 -11.74
CA ILE A 78 8.26 7.13 -13.09
C ILE A 78 9.44 7.44 -14.03
N PRO A 79 10.44 8.25 -13.64
CA PRO A 79 11.66 8.43 -14.45
C PRO A 79 12.42 7.13 -14.67
N LEU A 80 12.51 6.26 -13.64
CA LEU A 80 13.17 4.96 -13.76
C LEU A 80 12.46 4.06 -14.77
N LEU A 81 11.13 4.03 -14.74
CA LEU A 81 10.30 3.29 -15.69
C LEU A 81 10.48 3.81 -17.12
N ALA A 82 10.60 5.14 -17.29
CA ALA A 82 10.84 5.78 -18.57
C ALA A 82 12.25 5.46 -19.14
N LEU A 83 13.27 5.41 -18.29
CA LEU A 83 14.66 5.16 -18.67
C LEU A 83 14.97 3.67 -18.89
N SER A 84 14.52 2.80 -17.98
CA SER A 84 14.80 1.37 -18.01
C SER A 84 13.69 0.58 -17.33
N LYS A 85 12.81 -0.01 -18.15
CA LYS A 85 11.78 -0.95 -17.68
C LYS A 85 12.38 -2.12 -16.91
N LYS A 86 13.56 -2.60 -17.32
CA LYS A 86 14.26 -3.71 -16.66
C LYS A 86 14.65 -3.33 -15.22
N SER A 87 15.22 -2.14 -15.05
CA SER A 87 15.63 -1.64 -13.73
C SER A 87 14.42 -1.39 -12.83
N PHE A 88 13.32 -0.86 -13.39
CA PHE A 88 12.05 -0.72 -12.67
C PHE A 88 11.52 -2.07 -12.16
N ILE A 89 11.49 -3.10 -13.02
CA ILE A 89 11.03 -4.44 -12.64
C ILE A 89 11.90 -5.03 -11.52
N TYR A 90 13.23 -4.94 -11.62
CA TYR A 90 14.11 -5.44 -10.57
C TYR A 90 13.89 -4.74 -9.24
N LEU A 91 13.80 -3.41 -9.25
CA LEU A 91 13.49 -2.64 -8.05
C LEU A 91 12.18 -3.12 -7.41
N LYS A 92 11.12 -3.27 -8.22
CA LYS A 92 9.81 -3.71 -7.71
C LYS A 92 9.83 -5.13 -7.16
N ILE A 93 10.57 -6.06 -7.77
CA ILE A 93 10.71 -7.42 -7.24
C ILE A 93 11.43 -7.40 -5.88
N ILE A 94 12.51 -6.63 -5.77
CA ILE A 94 13.27 -6.52 -4.51
C ILE A 94 12.39 -5.91 -3.42
N ASN A 95 11.75 -4.79 -3.70
CA ASN A 95 10.89 -4.11 -2.74
C ASN A 95 9.70 -4.99 -2.34
N LEU A 96 9.10 -5.71 -3.30
CA LEU A 96 8.01 -6.66 -3.02
C LEU A 96 8.45 -7.80 -2.10
N ALA A 97 9.62 -8.38 -2.35
CA ALA A 97 10.17 -9.44 -1.52
C ALA A 97 10.46 -8.94 -0.09
N ILE A 98 11.11 -7.79 0.05
CA ILE A 98 11.44 -7.19 1.35
C ILE A 98 10.15 -6.78 2.08
N GLY A 99 9.21 -6.12 1.39
CA GLY A 99 7.95 -5.66 1.96
C GLY A 99 7.09 -6.82 2.47
N LEU A 100 6.98 -7.91 1.70
CA LEU A 100 6.29 -9.13 2.16
C LEU A 100 6.99 -9.77 3.35
N LEU A 101 8.33 -9.87 3.33
CA LEU A 101 9.09 -10.47 4.42
C LEU A 101 8.91 -9.67 5.71
N VAL A 102 9.19 -8.37 5.68
CA VAL A 102 9.08 -7.49 6.85
C VAL A 102 7.64 -7.43 7.34
N GLY A 103 6.68 -7.26 6.43
CA GLY A 103 5.26 -7.23 6.76
C GLY A 103 4.77 -8.52 7.42
N SER A 104 5.16 -9.68 6.88
CA SER A 104 4.74 -10.99 7.42
C SER A 104 5.34 -11.24 8.79
N ILE A 105 6.63 -10.90 8.99
CA ILE A 105 7.28 -11.05 10.30
C ILE A 105 6.61 -10.12 11.32
N SER A 106 6.45 -8.84 10.98
CA SER A 106 5.79 -7.86 11.87
C SER A 106 4.31 -8.16 12.12
N LEU A 107 3.65 -8.98 11.30
CA LEU A 107 2.25 -9.36 11.52
C LEU A 107 2.10 -10.53 12.50
N ILE A 108 3.13 -11.37 12.64
CA ILE A 108 3.10 -12.55 13.53
C ILE A 108 3.54 -12.22 14.95
N ILE A 109 4.41 -11.21 15.12
CA ILE A 109 4.96 -10.77 16.42
C ILE A 109 4.02 -9.76 17.06
#